data_AF-A0A438CUW7-F1
#
_entry.id   AF-A0A438CUW7-F1
#
_cell.length_a   1.000
_cell.length_b   1.000
_cell.length_c   1.000
_cell.angle_alpha   90.00
_cell.angle_beta   90.00
_cell.angle_gamma   90.00
#
_symmetry.space_group_name_H-M   'P 1'
#
loop_
_entity.id
_entity.type
_entity.pdbx_description
1 polymer ?
#
loop_
_entity_poly.entity_id
_entity_poly.type
_entity_poly.pdbx_seq_one_letter_code
_entity_poly.pdbx_strand_id
1 'polypeptide(L)'
;MRTSSVRTVVEECAHFFNLNGHLKNLSSVRIERPTWVDVQANGWDCGVHVINHMQRSDFMDSSSTPSHWDATTIRHKLAIELLLDDENSEKAIILDKV
;
A
#
# COMPACT_ATOMS: atom_id res chain seq x y z
N MET A 1 -8.44 19.02 1.88
CA MET A 1 -8.58 17.57 1.70
C MET A 1 -9.71 17.10 2.60
N ARG A 2 -10.82 16.57 2.04
CA ARG A 2 -11.88 15.96 2.87
C ARG A 2 -11.45 14.52 3.14
N THR A 3 -11.20 14.19 4.40
CA THR A 3 -10.91 12.81 4.79
C THR A 3 -12.23 12.07 4.99
N SER A 4 -12.46 11.02 4.20
CA SER A 4 -13.56 10.09 4.46
C SER A 4 -13.28 9.35 5.77
N SER A 5 -14.33 9.03 6.52
CA SER A 5 -14.17 8.18 7.70
C SER A 5 -13.71 6.79 7.29
N VAL A 6 -12.97 6.08 8.16
CA VAL A 6 -12.57 4.67 7.91
C VAL A 6 -13.81 3.81 7.63
N ARG A 7 -14.93 4.08 8.32
CA ARG A 7 -16.21 3.40 8.08
C ARG A 7 -16.67 3.58 6.63
N THR A 8 -16.63 4.80 6.11
CA THR A 8 -17.03 5.12 4.73
C THR A 8 -16.17 4.38 3.71
N VAL A 9 -14.85 4.36 3.89
CA VAL A 9 -13.93 3.62 3.01
C VAL A 9 -14.25 2.13 3.01
N VAL A 10 -14.52 1.56 4.19
CA VAL A 10 -14.90 0.14 4.33
C VAL A 10 -16.22 -0.16 3.62
N GLU A 11 -17.22 0.70 3.77
CA GLU A 11 -18.53 0.56 3.10
C GLU A 11 -18.40 0.65 1.57
N GLU A 12 -17.58 1.58 1.07
CA GLU A 12 -17.27 1.73 -0.36
C GLU A 12 -16.55 0.49 -0.92
N CYS A 13 -15.54 -0.03 -0.22
CA CYS A 13 -14.87 -1.26 -0.60
C CYS A 13 -15.85 -2.45 -0.63
N ALA A 14 -16.66 -2.60 0.41
CA ALA A 14 -17.67 -3.66 0.50
C ALA A 14 -18.66 -3.59 -0.68
N HIS A 15 -19.15 -2.39 -0.98
CA HIS A 15 -20.03 -2.18 -2.12
C HIS A 15 -19.36 -2.55 -3.46
N PHE A 16 -18.11 -2.13 -3.67
CA PHE A 16 -17.33 -2.47 -4.87
C PHE A 16 -17.19 -4.00 -5.05
N PHE A 17 -16.82 -4.73 -3.99
CA PHE A 17 -16.68 -6.18 -4.08
C PHE A 17 -18.00 -6.90 -4.35
N ASN A 18 -19.11 -6.40 -3.79
CA ASN A 18 -20.45 -6.95 -4.05
C ASN A 18 -20.87 -6.73 -5.51
N LEU A 19 -20.67 -5.53 -6.05
CA LEU A 19 -20.99 -5.21 -7.45
C LEU A 19 -20.25 -6.08 -8.46
N ASN A 20 -19.00 -6.43 -8.17
CA ASN A 20 -18.16 -7.23 -9.07
C ASN A 20 -18.29 -8.74 -8.84
N GLY A 21 -19.22 -9.18 -7.98
CA GLY A 21 -19.46 -10.60 -7.70
C GLY A 21 -18.30 -11.31 -6.99
N HIS A 22 -17.33 -10.55 -6.47
CA HIS A 22 -16.16 -11.09 -5.78
C HIS A 22 -16.47 -11.56 -4.35
N LEU A 23 -17.56 -11.07 -3.75
CA LEU A 23 -17.99 -11.45 -2.40
C LEU A 23 -19.49 -11.73 -2.38
N LYS A 24 -19.87 -13.02 -2.25
CA LYS A 24 -21.28 -13.44 -2.10
C LYS A 24 -21.87 -13.06 -0.74
N ASN A 25 -21.02 -12.76 0.24
CA ASN A 25 -21.45 -12.36 1.57
C ASN A 25 -20.45 -11.38 2.21
N LEU A 26 -20.85 -10.12 2.34
CA LEU A 26 -20.04 -9.10 3.01
C LEU A 26 -19.95 -9.33 4.53
N SER A 27 -20.93 -10.01 5.14
CA SER A 27 -20.92 -10.27 6.59
C SER A 27 -19.85 -11.28 7.00
N SER A 28 -19.29 -12.05 6.06
CA SER A 28 -18.15 -12.95 6.31
C SER A 28 -16.79 -12.28 6.13
N VAL A 29 -16.72 -11.03 5.65
CA VAL A 29 -15.46 -10.30 5.48
C VAL A 29 -15.05 -9.72 6.83
N ARG A 30 -13.99 -10.24 7.43
CA ARG A 30 -13.47 -9.75 8.70
C ARG A 30 -12.72 -8.45 8.47
N ILE A 31 -13.27 -7.34 8.98
CA ILE A 31 -12.61 -6.03 8.95
C ILE A 31 -11.86 -5.86 10.26
N GLU A 32 -10.54 -5.84 10.18
CA GLU A 32 -9.66 -5.71 11.35
C GLU A 32 -8.69 -4.55 11.16
N ARG A 33 -8.38 -3.88 12.28
CA ARG A 33 -7.18 -3.06 12.37
C ARG A 33 -6.06 -3.97 12.87
N PRO A 34 -5.09 -4.36 12.02
CA PRO A 34 -3.98 -5.17 12.47
C PRO A 34 -3.16 -4.40 13.51
N THR A 35 -2.80 -5.07 14.61
CA THR A 35 -1.96 -4.51 15.69
C THR A 35 -0.47 -4.63 15.43
N TRP A 36 -0.10 -5.43 14.42
CA TRP A 36 1.28 -5.71 14.01
C TRP A 36 1.81 -4.76 12.93
N VAL A 37 0.96 -3.85 12.42
CA VAL A 37 1.37 -2.88 11.41
C VAL A 37 2.03 -1.69 12.09
N ASP A 38 3.31 -1.49 11.81
CA ASP A 38 4.08 -0.36 12.30
C ASP A 38 3.53 0.96 11.75
N VAL A 39 3.30 1.91 12.66
CA VAL A 39 2.89 3.28 12.32
C VAL A 39 4.14 4.11 12.02
N GLN A 40 4.06 4.95 10.99
CA GLN A 40 5.14 5.88 10.67
C GLN A 40 5.46 6.83 11.82
N ALA A 41 6.76 7.05 12.06
CA ALA A 41 7.22 8.00 13.07
C ALA A 41 7.20 9.46 12.56
N ASN A 42 7.25 9.66 11.24
CA ASN A 42 7.30 10.98 10.59
C ASN A 42 6.04 11.27 9.78
N GLY A 43 5.96 12.45 9.16
CA GLY A 43 4.77 12.88 8.41
C GLY A 43 4.76 12.58 6.91
N TRP A 44 5.82 11.97 6.35
CA TRP A 44 6.03 11.89 4.89
C TRP A 44 6.25 10.46 4.36
N ASP A 45 6.41 9.47 5.23
CA ASP A 45 6.65 8.08 4.82
C ASP A 45 5.37 7.24 4.59
N CYS A 46 4.19 7.87 4.61
CA CYS A 46 2.90 7.16 4.52
C CYS A 46 2.78 6.24 3.31
N GLY A 47 3.18 6.70 2.13
CA GLY A 47 3.13 5.88 0.92
C GLY A 47 4.03 4.64 1.01
N VAL A 48 5.22 4.79 1.59
CA VAL A 48 6.17 3.68 1.72
C VAL A 48 5.70 2.67 2.76
N HIS A 49 5.09 3.13 3.86
CA HIS A 49 4.45 2.24 4.84
C HIS A 49 3.32 1.41 4.21
N VAL A 50 2.49 2.00 3.34
CA VAL A 50 1.42 1.28 2.63
C VAL A 50 2.01 0.24 1.67
N ILE A 51 3.01 0.60 0.86
CA ILE A 51 3.66 -0.34 -0.07
C ILE A 51 4.27 -1.53 0.69
N ASN A 52 4.99 -1.24 1.79
CA ASN A 52 5.58 -2.28 2.63
C ASN A 52 4.51 -3.18 3.25
N HIS A 53 3.37 -2.63 3.67
CA HIS A 53 2.25 -3.41 4.17
C HIS A 53 1.69 -4.36 3.10
N MET A 54 1.47 -3.88 1.88
CA MET A 54 0.95 -4.68 0.77
C MET A 54 1.92 -5.80 0.37
N GLN A 55 3.21 -5.49 0.25
CA GLN A 55 4.24 -6.49 -0.06
C GLN A 55 4.35 -7.57 1.03
N ARG A 56 4.17 -7.20 2.31
CA ARG A 56 4.13 -8.16 3.41
C ARG A 56 2.85 -8.98 3.40
N SER A 57 1.69 -8.41 3.10
CA SER A 57 0.44 -9.17 3.05
C SER A 57 0.44 -10.23 1.94
N ASP A 58 1.10 -9.96 0.81
CA ASP A 58 1.24 -10.92 -0.28
C ASP A 58 2.16 -12.10 0.08
N PHE A 59 3.00 -11.95 1.12
CA PHE A 59 3.98 -12.94 1.58
C PHE A 59 3.73 -13.53 2.98
N MET A 60 2.87 -12.95 3.82
CA MET A 60 2.82 -13.30 5.25
C MET A 60 1.79 -14.38 5.60
N ASP A 61 2.35 -15.57 5.79
CA ASP A 61 2.21 -16.30 7.05
C ASP A 61 2.54 -15.35 8.22
N SER A 62 1.58 -15.15 9.12
CA SER A 62 1.52 -14.15 10.20
C SER A 62 2.64 -14.19 11.26
N SER A 63 3.69 -14.98 11.05
CA SER A 63 4.72 -15.33 12.02
C SER A 63 6.07 -14.63 11.83
N SER A 64 6.33 -13.96 10.71
CA SER A 64 7.63 -13.31 10.50
C SER A 64 7.76 -12.03 11.32
N THR A 65 8.82 -11.95 12.14
CA THR A 65 9.22 -10.73 12.82
C THR A 65 9.41 -9.60 11.81
N PRO A 66 8.95 -8.36 12.08
CA PRO A 66 9.23 -7.23 11.21
C PRO A 66 10.74 -7.10 11.02
N SER A 67 11.25 -7.41 9.83
CA SER A 67 12.63 -7.05 9.50
C SER A 67 12.72 -5.53 9.57
N HIS A 68 13.78 -5.02 10.22
CA HIS A 68 14.06 -3.59 10.19
C HIS A 68 14.12 -3.13 8.73
N TRP A 69 13.20 -2.23 8.37
CA TRP A 69 13.05 -1.73 7.02
C TRP A 69 13.42 -0.24 7.00
N ASP A 70 14.12 0.17 5.96
CA ASP A 70 14.54 1.56 5.79
C ASP A 70 13.75 2.21 4.66
N ALA A 71 12.93 3.20 5.03
CA ALA A 71 12.10 3.94 4.09
C ALA A 71 12.93 4.64 3.00
N THR A 72 14.16 5.05 3.30
CA THR A 72 15.05 5.69 2.32
C THR A 72 15.50 4.69 1.26
N THR A 73 15.97 3.51 1.67
CA THR A 73 16.33 2.43 0.76
C THR A 73 15.15 2.01 -0.11
N ILE A 74 13.94 1.87 0.45
CA ILE A 74 12.76 1.53 -0.34
C ILE A 74 12.42 2.61 -1.37
N ARG A 75 12.45 3.90 -0.98
CA ARG A 75 12.23 4.99 -1.94
C ARG A 75 13.23 4.97 -3.08
N HIS A 76 14.52 4.78 -2.78
CA HIS A 76 15.54 4.70 -3.82
C HIS A 76 15.31 3.52 -4.76
N LYS A 77 14.97 2.35 -4.22
CA LYS A 77 14.65 1.17 -5.03
C LYS A 77 13.46 1.44 -5.96
N LEU A 78 12.36 1.97 -5.43
CA LEU A 78 11.16 2.30 -6.22
C LEU A 78 11.47 3.35 -7.30
N ALA A 79 12.28 4.36 -6.99
CA ALA A 79 12.68 5.36 -7.97
C ALA A 79 13.53 4.76 -9.10
N ILE A 80 14.45 3.85 -8.78
CA ILE A 80 15.25 3.13 -9.78
C ILE A 80 14.34 2.24 -10.65
N GLU A 81 13.44 1.47 -10.04
CA GLU A 81 12.50 0.61 -10.77
C GLU A 81 11.64 1.44 -11.73
N LEU A 82 11.08 2.57 -11.26
CA LEU A 82 10.30 3.49 -12.09
C LEU A 82 11.12 4.09 -13.25
N LEU A 83 12.39 4.42 -12.99
CA LEU A 83 13.30 4.94 -14.01
C LEU A 83 13.67 3.89 -15.06
N LEU A 84 13.79 2.63 -14.65
CA LEU A 84 14.19 1.55 -15.55
C LEU A 84 13.01 0.97 -16.33
N ASP A 85 11.78 1.12 -15.84
CA ASP A 85 10.57 0.65 -16.49
C ASP A 85 10.42 1.21 -17.92
N ASP A 86 10.24 0.31 -18.89
CA ASP A 86 10.07 0.67 -20.30
C ASP A 86 8.64 1.14 -20.62
N GLU A 87 7.67 0.84 -19.76
CA GLU A 87 6.31 1.36 -19.85
C GLU A 87 6.18 2.77 -19.26
N ASN A 88 7.22 3.27 -18.58
CA ASN A 88 7.22 4.63 -18.05
C ASN A 88 7.44 5.67 -19.16
N SER A 89 6.35 6.21 -19.70
CA SER A 89 6.39 7.28 -20.72
C SER A 89 7.05 8.58 -20.22
N GLU A 90 7.14 8.77 -18.91
CA GLU A 90 7.74 9.96 -18.29
C GLU A 90 9.25 9.80 -18.03
N LYS A 91 9.83 8.61 -18.30
CA LYS A 91 11.25 8.29 -18.06
C LYS A 91 12.21 9.35 -18.62
N ALA A 92 11.95 9.84 -19.83
CA ALA A 92 12.77 10.87 -20.47
C ALA A 92 12.76 12.20 -19.71
N ILE A 93 11.61 12.62 -19.18
CA ILE A 93 11.48 13.86 -18.40
C ILE A 93 12.19 13.75 -17.06
N ILE A 94 12.14 12.57 -16.45
CA ILE A 94 12.84 12.34 -15.18
C ILE A 94 14.35 12.40 -15.42
N LEU A 95 14.87 11.70 -16.43
CA LEU A 95 16.30 11.68 -16.75
C LEU A 95 16.86 13.05 -17.18
N ASP A 96 16.05 13.90 -17.84
CA ASP A 96 16.46 15.25 -18.25
C ASP A 96 16.66 16.22 -17.07
N LYS A 97 16.07 15.93 -15.91
CA LYS A 97 16.11 16.81 -14.73
C LYS A 97 17.17 16.41 -13.69
N VAL A 98 17.94 15.35 -13.93
CA VAL A 98 19.03 14.85 -13.05
C VAL A 98 20.38 15.23 -13.65
#